data_AF-A0A503X9X4-F1
#
_entry.id   AF-A0A503X9X4-F1
#
_cell.length_a   1.000
_cell.length_b   1.000
_cell.length_c   1.000
_cell.angle_alpha   90.00
_cell.angle_beta   90.00
_cell.angle_gamma   90.00
#
_symmetry.space_group_name_H-M   'P 1'
#
loop_
_entity.id
_entity.type
_entity.pdbx_description
1 polymer ?
#
loop_
_entity_poly.entity_id
_entity_poly.type
_entity_poly.pdbx_seq_one_letter_code
_entity_poly.pdbx_strand_id
1 'polypeptide(L)' 'VPGFTVTAEVDYLNAGKFDDADFSNFTGADKKSSIGGILRFQRSF' A
#
# COMPACT_ATOMS: atom_id res chain seq x y z
N VAL A 1 -3.38 -22.14 -18.24
CA VAL A 1 -2.55 -21.74 -19.40
C VAL A 1 -1.10 -21.98 -19.00
N PRO A 2 -0.36 -22.88 -19.67
CA PRO A 2 1.07 -23.04 -19.39
C PRO A 2 1.78 -21.67 -19.48
N GLY A 3 2.59 -21.31 -18.48
CA GLY A 3 3.28 -20.03 -18.40
C GLY A 3 2.53 -18.90 -17.67
N PHE A 4 1.22 -19.05 -17.40
CA PHE A 4 0.46 -18.01 -16.68
C PHE A 4 0.90 -17.88 -15.22
N THR A 5 1.44 -16.71 -14.88
CA THR A 5 1.86 -16.35 -13.52
C THR A 5 1.13 -15.09 -13.08
N VAL A 6 0.69 -15.10 -11.81
CA VAL A 6 0.15 -13.92 -11.12
C VAL A 6 1.06 -13.61 -9.94
N THR A 7 1.52 -12.38 -9.88
CA THR A 7 2.32 -11.85 -8.77
C THR A 7 1.49 -10.85 -7.99
N ALA A 8 1.50 -10.97 -6.67
CA ALA A 8 0.90 -10.01 -5.76
C ALA A 8 1.99 -9.13 -5.14
N GLU A 9 1.77 -7.81 -5.15
CA GLU A 9 2.62 -6.82 -4.51
C GLU A 9 1.83 -6.06 -3.45
N VAL A 10 2.48 -5.74 -2.33
CA VAL A 10 1.89 -4.98 -1.22
C VAL A 10 2.71 -3.73 -0.97
N ASP A 11 2.05 -2.58 -1.05
CA ASP A 11 2.58 -1.32 -0.54
C ASP A 11 1.79 -0.94 0.71
N TYR A 12 2.46 -0.52 1.78
CA TYR A 12 1.81 -0.09 3.01
C TYR A 12 2.45 1.17 3.58
N LEU A 13 1.70 1.87 4.44
CA LEU A 13 2.12 3.07 5.14
C LEU A 13 1.56 3.06 6.56
N ASN A 14 2.44 3.34 7.53
CA ASN A 14 2.09 3.54 8.93
C ASN A 14 1.92 5.04 9.19
N ALA A 15 0.74 5.44 9.64
CA ALA A 15 0.38 6.83 9.87
C ALA A 15 0.85 7.39 11.23
N GLY A 16 1.83 6.77 11.90
CA GLY A 16 2.39 7.21 13.19
C GLY A 16 2.84 8.67 13.29
N LYS A 17 3.07 9.32 12.14
CA LYS A 17 3.43 10.74 11.99
C LYS A 17 2.30 11.61 11.42
N PHE A 18 1.06 11.15 11.52
CA PHE A 18 -0.12 11.93 11.12
C PHE A 18 -0.10 13.31 11.80
N ASP A 19 -0.40 14.37 11.03
CA ASP A 19 -0.27 15.81 11.36
C ASP A 19 1.15 16.41 11.41
N ASP A 20 2.20 15.63 11.17
CA ASP A 20 3.55 16.20 11.00
C ASP A 20 3.64 16.92 9.64
N ALA A 21 4.29 18.09 9.60
CA ALA A 21 4.31 18.98 8.43
C ALA A 21 4.85 18.33 7.13
N ASP A 22 5.70 17.31 7.25
CA ASP A 22 6.33 16.61 6.11
C ASP A 22 5.74 15.20 5.87
N PHE A 23 4.60 14.87 6.48
CA PHE A 23 3.99 13.56 6.33
C PHE A 23 3.09 13.49 5.08
N SER A 24 3.46 12.63 4.12
CA SER A 24 2.66 12.32 2.94
C SER A 24 1.91 11.01 3.10
N ASN A 25 0.62 10.99 2.75
CA ASN A 25 -0.26 9.86 2.97
C ASN A 25 -1.11 9.57 1.73
N PHE A 26 -0.82 8.47 1.04
CA PHE A 26 -1.59 8.02 -0.11
C PHE A 26 -2.81 7.16 0.25
N THR A 27 -2.91 6.74 1.52
CA THR A 27 -3.87 5.71 1.96
C THR A 27 -5.18 6.29 2.49
N GLY A 28 -5.23 7.59 2.78
CA GLY A 28 -6.35 8.23 3.48
C GLY A 28 -6.41 7.95 4.99
N ALA A 29 -5.40 7.26 5.56
CA ALA A 29 -5.32 7.00 7.00
C ALA A 29 -5.16 8.28 7.84
N ASP A 30 -6.11 8.60 8.71
CA ASP A 30 -6.25 9.90 9.37
C ASP A 30 -5.97 9.87 10.89
N LYS A 31 -5.25 8.85 11.37
CA LYS A 31 -4.90 8.71 12.80
C LYS A 31 -3.51 8.13 12.97
N LYS A 32 -2.82 8.52 14.04
CA LYS A 32 -1.48 8.03 14.37
C LYS A 32 -1.38 6.51 14.53
N SER A 33 -2.47 5.85 14.93
CA SER A 33 -2.51 4.40 15.06
C SER A 33 -2.86 3.66 13.76
N SER A 34 -3.18 4.37 12.68
CA SER A 34 -3.66 3.76 11.45
C SER A 34 -2.53 3.16 10.63
N ILE A 35 -2.82 2.03 10.00
CA ILE A 35 -2.00 1.41 8.95
C ILE A 35 -2.89 1.30 7.72
N GLY A 36 -2.39 1.75 6.57
CA GLY A 36 -3.08 1.67 5.28
C GLY A 36 -2.17 1.03 4.22
N GLY A 37 -2.76 0.55 3.13
CA GLY A 37 -2.00 -0.06 2.04
C GLY A 37 -2.85 -0.44 0.84
N ILE A 38 -2.18 -0.92 -0.20
CA ILE A 38 -2.79 -1.42 -1.44
C ILE A 38 -2.19 -2.79 -1.78
N LEU A 39 -3.05 -3.68 -2.28
CA LEU A 39 -2.65 -4.95 -2.88
C LEU A 39 -2.80 -4.84 -4.40
N ARG A 40 -1.70 -5.03 -5.13
CA ARG A 40 -1.66 -4.95 -6.59
C ARG A 40 -1.38 -6.34 -7.17
N PHE A 41 -2.04 -6.66 -8.28
CA PHE A 41 -1.83 -7.90 -9.01
C PHE A 41 -1.31 -7.59 -10.41
N GLN A 42 -0.20 -8.22 -10.78
CA GLN A 42 0.28 -8.24 -12.16
C GLN A 42 0.23 -9.64 -12.72
N ARG A 43 -0.06 -9.72 -14.02
CA ARG A 43 -0.05 -10.97 -14.78
C ARG A 43 0.90 -10.87 -15.96
N SER A 44 1.56 -11.97 -16.28
CA SER A 44 2.38 -12.13 -17.49
C SER A 44 2.00 -13.42 -18.23
N PHE A 45 2.45 -13.53 -19.48
CA PHE A 45 2.31 -14.69 -20.35
C PHE A 45 3.69 -15.26 -20.70
#